data_AF-A0A1H1SYX3-F1
#
_entry.id   AF-A0A1H1SYX3-F1
#
_cell.length_a   1.000
_cell.length_b   1.000
_cell.length_c   1.000
_cell.angle_alpha   90.00
_cell.angle_beta   90.00
_cell.angle_gamma   90.00
#
_symmetry.space_group_name_H-M   'P 1'
#
loop_
_entity.id
_entity.type
_entity.pdbx_description
1 polymer ?
#
loop_
_entity_poly.entity_id
_entity_poly.type
_entity_poly.pdbx_seq_one_letter_code
_entity_poly.pdbx_strand_id
1 'polypeptide(L)'
;MGRLAIFLLSACLGLSAMAADAIKGERQEVFGDITVHYNTLNSTYLQPDIAQATELVRSKNQGVINVAVLKAGKPVVAQVSGAVKDLTNKRLPLSFKQITEPGAVYYIAQFPVPQQENRTFEIAVTSGGQTHTFSFNQELFPGE
;
A
#
# COMPACT_ATOMS: atom_id res chain seq x y z
N MET A 1 63.91 -14.42 -12.72
CA MET A 1 62.47 -14.60 -12.99
C MET A 1 61.72 -14.54 -11.67
N GLY A 2 60.58 -13.83 -11.66
CA GLY A 2 59.63 -13.88 -10.55
C GLY A 2 59.83 -12.83 -9.48
N ARG A 3 59.10 -11.72 -9.59
CA ARG A 3 58.52 -10.91 -8.49
C ARG A 3 57.95 -9.57 -8.96
N LEU A 4 57.48 -9.48 -10.21
CA LEU A 4 56.94 -8.26 -10.78
C LEU A 4 55.68 -8.58 -11.59
N ALA A 5 54.66 -9.16 -10.94
CA ALA A 5 53.41 -9.51 -11.63
C ALA A 5 52.20 -9.62 -10.69
N ILE A 6 52.19 -8.93 -9.56
CA ILE A 6 51.02 -8.91 -8.65
C ILE A 6 50.80 -7.48 -8.18
N PHE A 7 50.48 -6.57 -9.09
CA PHE A 7 49.99 -5.23 -8.74
C PHE A 7 48.96 -4.66 -9.73
N LEU A 8 48.33 -5.52 -10.53
CA LEU A 8 47.37 -5.12 -11.57
C LEU A 8 46.13 -6.02 -11.60
N LEU A 9 45.60 -6.37 -10.42
CA LEU A 9 44.32 -7.08 -10.33
C LEU A 9 43.48 -6.67 -9.11
N SER A 10 43.52 -5.39 -8.74
CA SER A 10 42.67 -4.82 -7.67
C SER A 10 41.86 -3.61 -8.13
N ALA A 11 41.38 -3.64 -9.37
CA ALA A 11 40.58 -2.55 -9.92
C ALA A 11 39.51 -3.10 -10.86
N CYS A 12 38.51 -3.81 -10.33
CA CYS A 12 37.22 -4.06 -11.01
C CYS A 12 36.18 -4.76 -10.09
N LEU A 13 36.16 -4.50 -8.78
CA LEU A 13 34.93 -4.72 -8.00
C LEU A 13 34.08 -3.45 -8.15
N GLY A 14 33.55 -3.27 -9.36
CA GLY A 14 32.55 -2.26 -9.67
C GLY A 14 31.36 -2.48 -8.75
N LEU A 15 31.18 -1.53 -7.84
CA LEU A 15 30.08 -1.44 -6.89
C LEU A 15 28.78 -1.35 -7.70
N SER A 16 28.20 -2.51 -8.01
CA SER A 16 26.84 -2.60 -8.54
C SER A 16 25.92 -2.35 -7.36
N ALA A 17 25.86 -1.10 -6.92
CA ALA A 17 24.83 -0.63 -6.01
C ALA A 17 23.51 -0.77 -6.77
N MET A 18 22.89 -1.94 -6.62
CA MET A 18 21.50 -2.14 -6.95
C MET A 18 20.75 -1.01 -6.25
N ALA A 19 20.17 -0.11 -7.02
CA ALA A 19 19.22 0.86 -6.51
C ALA A 19 18.03 0.06 -5.99
N ALA A 20 18.13 -0.41 -4.75
CA ALA A 20 16.96 -0.80 -3.99
C ALA A 20 16.15 0.50 -3.87
N ASP A 21 14.98 0.54 -4.51
CA ASP A 21 14.02 1.60 -4.27
C ASP A 21 13.92 1.77 -2.76
N ALA A 22 14.26 2.97 -2.28
CA ALA A 22 14.17 3.27 -0.87
C ALA A 22 12.73 2.97 -0.46
N ILE A 23 12.55 2.00 0.44
CA ILE A 23 11.24 1.70 1.00
C ILE A 23 10.76 3.01 1.62
N LYS A 24 9.77 3.66 1.00
CA LYS A 24 9.12 4.83 1.58
C LYS A 24 8.52 4.37 2.91
N GLY A 25 9.23 4.65 4.01
CA GLY A 25 8.80 4.28 5.35
C GLY A 25 7.49 4.96 5.73
N GLU A 26 7.21 6.10 5.11
CA GLU A 26 5.94 6.81 5.21
C GLU A 26 4.93 6.21 4.22
N ARG A 27 3.87 5.57 4.75
CA ARG A 27 2.75 5.05 3.94
C ARG A 27 1.82 6.19 3.52
N GLN A 28 2.33 7.06 2.66
CA GLN A 28 1.60 8.17 2.07
C GLN A 28 2.10 8.50 0.66
N GLU A 29 1.21 9.07 -0.15
CA GLU A 29 1.56 9.68 -1.43
C GLU A 29 1.07 11.13 -1.46
N VAL A 30 1.88 12.02 -2.05
CA VAL A 30 1.62 13.47 -2.09
C VAL A 30 1.49 13.94 -3.53
N PHE A 31 0.38 14.60 -3.83
CA PHE A 31 0.03 15.17 -5.13
C PHE A 31 -0.34 16.64 -4.97
N GLY A 32 0.65 17.53 -5.00
CA GLY A 32 0.42 18.95 -4.74
C GLY A 32 -0.10 19.17 -3.31
N ASP A 33 -1.33 19.67 -3.17
CA ASP A 33 -1.99 19.86 -1.87
C ASP A 33 -2.77 18.63 -1.38
N ILE A 34 -2.84 17.56 -2.19
CA ILE A 34 -3.47 16.30 -1.82
C ILE A 34 -2.44 15.38 -1.17
N THR A 35 -2.78 14.82 -0.01
CA THR A 35 -2.02 13.75 0.64
C THR A 35 -2.93 12.54 0.82
N VAL A 36 -2.50 11.38 0.31
CA VAL A 36 -3.21 10.12 0.47
C VAL A 36 -2.44 9.26 1.47
N HIS A 37 -3.01 9.07 2.66
CA HIS A 37 -2.51 8.09 3.62
C HIS A 37 -3.15 6.74 3.35
N TYR A 38 -2.39 5.67 3.45
CA TYR A 38 -2.90 4.32 3.26
C TYR A 38 -2.22 3.34 4.19
N ASN A 39 -2.92 2.29 4.58
CA ASN A 39 -2.30 1.16 5.26
C ASN A 39 -3.07 -0.12 4.97
N THR A 40 -2.45 -1.25 5.28
CA THR A 40 -3.11 -2.56 5.26
C THR A 40 -3.00 -3.18 6.63
N LEU A 41 -4.03 -3.89 7.06
CA LEU A 41 -4.09 -4.57 8.36
C LEU A 41 -4.95 -5.82 8.27
N ASN A 42 -4.77 -6.75 9.20
CA ASN A 42 -5.66 -7.89 9.31
C ASN A 42 -7.05 -7.43 9.77
N SER A 43 -8.11 -7.92 9.14
CA SER A 43 -9.49 -7.51 9.44
C SER A 43 -9.91 -7.79 10.89
N THR A 44 -9.23 -8.67 11.64
CA THR A 44 -9.48 -8.89 13.07
C THR A 44 -9.27 -7.63 13.91
N TYR A 45 -8.39 -6.72 13.47
CA TYR A 45 -8.13 -5.43 14.10
C TYR A 45 -9.21 -4.38 13.85
N LEU A 46 -10.19 -4.64 12.96
CA LEU A 46 -11.32 -3.74 12.84
C LEU A 46 -12.12 -3.71 14.14
N GLN A 47 -12.54 -2.51 14.51
CA GLN A 47 -13.52 -2.34 15.59
C GLN A 47 -14.84 -3.02 15.19
N PRO A 48 -15.54 -3.70 16.12
CA PRO A 48 -16.74 -4.47 15.79
C PRO A 48 -17.85 -3.66 15.12
N ASP A 49 -18.05 -2.42 15.54
CA ASP A 49 -19.02 -1.47 15.00
C ASP A 49 -18.68 -1.04 13.57
N ILE A 50 -17.41 -0.75 13.27
CA ILE A 50 -16.93 -0.45 11.93
C ILE A 50 -17.14 -1.64 11.00
N ALA A 51 -16.74 -2.84 11.44
CA ALA A 51 -16.94 -4.06 10.68
C ALA A 51 -18.43 -4.33 10.41
N GLN A 52 -19.31 -4.10 11.38
CA GLN A 52 -20.75 -4.25 11.21
C GLN A 52 -21.33 -3.21 10.24
N ALA A 53 -21.01 -1.93 10.42
CA ALA A 53 -21.51 -0.83 9.58
C ALA A 53 -21.05 -0.94 8.12
N THR A 54 -19.88 -1.56 7.91
CA THR A 54 -19.33 -1.80 6.57
C THR A 54 -19.50 -3.24 6.10
N GLU A 55 -20.22 -4.09 6.84
CA GLU A 55 -20.42 -5.52 6.52
C GLU A 55 -19.11 -6.25 6.19
N LEU A 56 -18.00 -5.82 6.78
CA LEU A 56 -16.69 -6.44 6.60
C LEU A 56 -16.52 -7.58 7.58
N VAL A 57 -16.02 -8.71 7.10
CA VAL A 57 -15.86 -9.90 7.93
C VAL A 57 -14.56 -9.79 8.72
N ARG A 58 -14.63 -9.81 10.05
CA ARG A 58 -13.45 -9.94 10.91
C ARG A 58 -12.96 -11.39 10.89
N SER A 59 -11.86 -11.66 10.22
CA SER A 59 -11.30 -13.00 10.02
C SER A 59 -9.78 -12.96 9.83
N LYS A 60 -9.09 -13.99 10.35
CA LYS A 60 -7.65 -14.17 10.18
C LYS A 60 -7.23 -14.24 8.70
N ASN A 61 -8.10 -14.75 7.83
CA ASN A 61 -7.81 -14.90 6.40
C ASN A 61 -8.25 -13.70 5.55
N GLN A 62 -8.57 -12.58 6.19
CA GLN A 62 -9.03 -11.37 5.51
C GLN A 62 -8.16 -10.18 5.93
N GLY A 63 -7.64 -9.47 4.95
CA GLY A 63 -7.01 -8.17 5.11
C GLY A 63 -7.98 -7.06 4.75
N VAL A 64 -7.66 -5.85 5.22
CA VAL A 64 -8.32 -4.62 4.79
C VAL A 64 -7.28 -3.57 4.45
N ILE A 65 -7.58 -2.77 3.44
CA ILE A 65 -6.85 -1.56 3.11
C ILE A 65 -7.70 -0.38 3.57
N ASN A 66 -7.09 0.54 4.30
CA ASN A 66 -7.67 1.83 4.61
C ASN A 66 -6.98 2.92 3.79
N VAL A 67 -7.76 3.87 3.28
CA VAL A 67 -7.28 5.02 2.51
C VAL A 67 -7.93 6.27 3.09
N ALA A 68 -7.12 7.27 3.45
CA ALA A 68 -7.59 8.58 3.89
C ALA A 68 -7.00 9.65 2.97
N VAL A 69 -7.83 10.63 2.61
CA VAL A 69 -7.46 11.69 1.66
C VAL A 69 -7.54 13.03 2.37
N LEU A 70 -6.42 13.74 2.38
CA LEU A 70 -6.31 15.09 2.93
C LEU A 70 -6.07 16.08 1.79
N LYS A 71 -6.65 17.28 1.90
CA LYS A 71 -6.32 18.44 1.10
C LYS A 71 -5.83 19.56 2.01
N ALA A 72 -4.60 20.02 1.80
CA ALA A 72 -3.92 20.99 2.68
C ALA A 72 -4.03 20.60 4.17
N GLY A 73 -3.82 19.31 4.47
CA GLY A 73 -3.88 18.75 5.82
C GLY A 73 -5.28 18.53 6.41
N LYS A 74 -6.36 18.80 5.66
CA LYS A 74 -7.74 18.59 6.12
C LYS A 74 -8.41 17.42 5.40
N PRO A 75 -9.18 16.55 6.10
CA PRO A 75 -9.93 15.49 5.47
C PRO A 75 -10.86 16.02 4.37
N VAL A 76 -10.89 15.33 3.23
CA VAL A 76 -11.76 15.67 2.11
C VAL A 76 -12.46 14.43 1.57
N VAL A 77 -13.72 14.59 1.16
CA VAL A 77 -14.45 13.54 0.44
C VAL A 77 -13.82 13.35 -0.95
N ALA A 78 -13.68 12.10 -1.35
CA ALA A 78 -13.05 11.69 -2.59
C ALA A 78 -13.74 10.41 -3.11
N GLN A 79 -13.52 10.09 -4.38
CA GLN A 79 -13.87 8.79 -4.92
C GLN A 79 -12.60 7.94 -4.91
N VAL A 80 -12.64 6.81 -4.19
CA VAL A 80 -11.51 5.88 -4.11
C VAL A 80 -11.89 4.60 -4.84
N SER A 81 -11.01 4.17 -5.75
CA SER A 81 -11.12 2.90 -6.45
C SER A 81 -9.76 2.23 -6.53
N GLY A 82 -9.73 0.94 -6.83
CA GLY A 82 -8.47 0.24 -6.94
C GLY A 82 -8.61 -1.25 -7.12
N ALA A 83 -7.46 -1.91 -7.14
CA ALA A 83 -7.36 -3.35 -7.17
C ALA A 83 -6.09 -3.80 -6.46
N VAL A 84 -6.07 -5.07 -6.08
CA VAL A 84 -4.88 -5.76 -5.61
C VAL A 84 -4.50 -6.85 -6.62
N LYS A 85 -3.21 -6.98 -6.90
CA LYS A 85 -2.64 -7.96 -7.83
C LYS A 85 -1.73 -8.94 -7.09
N ASP A 86 -1.81 -10.21 -7.45
CA ASP A 86 -0.80 -11.20 -7.05
C ASP A 86 0.40 -11.20 -8.00
N LEU A 87 1.41 -12.03 -7.70
CA LEU A 87 2.64 -12.16 -8.50
C LEU A 87 2.40 -12.68 -9.92
N THR A 88 1.22 -13.25 -10.19
CA THR A 88 0.82 -13.70 -11.54
C THR A 88 0.06 -12.61 -12.32
N ASN A 89 0.02 -11.39 -11.78
CA ASN A 89 -0.75 -10.25 -12.29
C ASN A 89 -2.28 -10.48 -12.31
N LYS A 90 -2.79 -11.49 -11.60
CA LYS A 90 -4.23 -11.67 -11.45
C LYS A 90 -4.78 -10.53 -10.58
N ARG A 91 -5.75 -9.81 -11.13
CA ARG A 91 -6.33 -8.60 -10.52
C ARG A 91 -7.61 -8.93 -9.75
N LEU A 92 -7.66 -8.51 -8.49
CA LEU A 92 -8.86 -8.51 -7.65
C LEU A 92 -9.31 -7.06 -7.42
N PRO A 93 -10.47 -6.64 -7.97
CA PRO A 93 -11.03 -5.32 -7.69
C PRO A 93 -11.32 -5.13 -6.20
N LEU A 94 -11.05 -3.93 -5.68
CA LEU A 94 -11.32 -3.55 -4.30
C LEU A 94 -12.64 -2.79 -4.21
N SER A 95 -13.56 -3.28 -3.39
CA SER A 95 -14.85 -2.63 -3.14
C SER A 95 -14.74 -1.69 -1.94
N PHE A 96 -14.46 -0.43 -2.20
CA PHE A 96 -14.30 0.59 -1.16
C PHE A 96 -15.65 1.04 -0.58
N LYS A 97 -15.73 1.06 0.76
CA LYS A 97 -16.83 1.64 1.53
C LYS A 97 -16.32 2.89 2.24
N GLN A 98 -17.04 4.01 2.09
CA GLN A 98 -16.72 5.26 2.80
C GLN A 98 -17.22 5.17 4.24
N ILE A 99 -16.38 5.59 5.17
CA ILE A 99 -16.71 5.79 6.58
C ILE A 99 -16.48 7.26 6.92
N THR A 100 -17.36 7.83 7.74
CA THR A 100 -17.29 9.22 8.19
C THR A 100 -17.44 9.25 9.70
N GLU A 101 -16.45 9.80 10.37
CA GLU A 101 -16.38 10.01 11.81
C GLU A 101 -16.13 11.49 12.12
N PRO A 102 -16.36 11.95 13.35
CA PRO A 102 -16.02 13.32 13.75
C PRO A 102 -14.54 13.64 13.46
N GLY A 103 -14.30 14.46 12.43
CA GLY A 103 -12.95 14.88 12.03
C GLY A 103 -12.20 13.91 11.11
N ALA A 104 -12.83 12.87 10.56
CA ALA A 104 -12.19 11.93 9.64
C ALA A 104 -13.14 11.41 8.55
N VAL A 105 -12.61 11.24 7.34
CA VAL A 105 -13.26 10.51 6.24
C VAL A 105 -12.24 9.53 5.69
N TYR A 106 -12.62 8.26 5.61
CA TYR A 106 -11.74 7.21 5.14
C TYR A 106 -12.49 6.13 4.37
N TYR A 107 -11.76 5.36 3.57
CA TYR A 107 -12.31 4.38 2.65
C TYR A 107 -11.66 3.04 2.92
N ILE A 108 -12.49 2.03 3.19
CA ILE A 108 -12.03 0.70 3.52
C ILE A 108 -12.46 -0.31 2.47
N ALA A 109 -11.55 -1.20 2.07
CA ALA A 109 -11.87 -2.35 1.23
C ALA A 109 -11.25 -3.62 1.80
N GLN A 110 -11.98 -4.73 1.67
CA GLN A 110 -11.53 -6.04 2.15
C GLN A 110 -10.99 -6.90 1.00
N PHE A 111 -9.99 -7.73 1.31
CA PHE A 111 -9.38 -8.68 0.39
C PHE A 111 -8.92 -9.94 1.13
N PRO A 112 -8.89 -11.11 0.48
CA PRO A 112 -8.44 -12.36 1.09
C PRO A 112 -6.92 -12.38 1.28
N VAL A 113 -6.47 -12.96 2.40
CA VAL A 113 -5.06 -13.23 2.74
C VAL A 113 -4.97 -14.64 3.33
N PRO A 114 -5.07 -15.70 2.51
CA PRO A 114 -5.08 -17.08 3.01
C PRO A 114 -3.69 -17.57 3.43
N GLN A 115 -2.63 -16.92 2.96
CA GLN A 115 -1.24 -17.24 3.24
C GLN A 115 -0.38 -15.98 3.14
N GLN A 116 0.87 -16.08 3.58
CA GLN A 116 1.83 -15.00 3.40
C GLN A 116 2.18 -14.84 1.92
N GLU A 117 2.09 -13.62 1.40
CA GLU A 117 2.42 -13.32 0.01
C GLU A 117 2.65 -11.83 -0.22
N ASN A 118 3.41 -11.52 -1.27
CA ASN A 118 3.56 -10.15 -1.77
C ASN A 118 2.46 -9.85 -2.79
N ARG A 119 1.75 -8.74 -2.55
CA ARG A 119 0.75 -8.22 -3.49
C ARG A 119 1.02 -6.77 -3.85
N THR A 120 0.64 -6.38 -5.06
CA THR A 120 0.71 -5.00 -5.52
C THR A 120 -0.68 -4.38 -5.46
N PHE A 121 -0.81 -3.29 -4.71
CA PHE A 121 -2.02 -2.48 -4.66
C PHE A 121 -1.92 -1.37 -5.69
N GLU A 122 -3.00 -1.15 -6.44
CA GLU A 122 -3.17 -0.04 -7.37
C GLU A 122 -4.38 0.77 -6.92
N ILE A 123 -4.15 2.03 -6.57
CA ILE A 123 -5.17 2.90 -5.99
C ILE A 123 -5.32 4.14 -6.86
N ALA A 124 -6.57 4.52 -7.10
CA ALA A 124 -6.95 5.76 -7.75
C ALA A 124 -7.84 6.57 -6.80
N VAL A 125 -7.44 7.82 -6.57
CA VAL A 125 -8.18 8.78 -5.74
C VAL A 125 -8.59 9.94 -6.61
N THR A 126 -9.89 10.25 -6.63
CA THR A 126 -10.44 11.40 -7.36
C THR A 126 -11.03 12.41 -6.40
N SER A 127 -10.53 13.65 -6.42
CA SER A 127 -11.06 14.76 -5.61
C SER A 127 -11.05 16.04 -6.44
N GLY A 128 -12.14 16.82 -6.39
CA GLY A 128 -12.27 18.07 -7.16
C GLY A 128 -12.10 17.90 -8.68
N GLY A 129 -12.47 16.75 -9.23
CA GLY A 129 -12.35 16.44 -10.66
C GLY A 129 -10.95 16.00 -11.12
N GLN A 130 -9.96 15.94 -10.21
CA GLN A 130 -8.62 15.45 -10.51
C GLN A 130 -8.43 14.04 -9.95
N THR A 131 -7.87 13.16 -10.77
CA THR A 131 -7.56 11.78 -10.39
C THR A 131 -6.06 11.60 -10.24
N HIS A 132 -5.65 11.05 -9.10
CA HIS A 132 -4.28 10.66 -8.82
C HIS A 132 -4.22 9.15 -8.63
N THR A 133 -3.23 8.51 -9.25
CA THR A 133 -3.02 7.07 -9.17
C THR A 133 -1.65 6.77 -8.60
N PHE A 134 -1.57 5.76 -7.73
CA PHE A 134 -0.31 5.24 -7.22
C PHE A 134 -0.39 3.73 -7.04
N SER A 135 0.76 3.10 -6.93
CA SER A 135 0.87 1.67 -6.64
C SER A 135 1.91 1.41 -5.58
N PHE A 136 1.70 0.38 -4.77
CA PHE A 136 2.67 -0.03 -3.78
C PHE A 136 2.65 -1.54 -3.58
N ASN A 137 3.82 -2.09 -3.27
CA ASN A 137 3.94 -3.48 -2.87
C ASN A 137 3.75 -3.62 -1.35
N GLN A 138 3.13 -4.73 -0.96
CA GLN A 138 2.91 -5.07 0.43
C GLN A 138 3.07 -6.57 0.61
N GLU A 139 3.91 -6.95 1.56
CA GLU A 139 3.91 -8.30 2.10
C GLU A 139 2.74 -8.42 3.09
N LEU A 140 1.85 -9.37 2.82
CA LEU A 140 0.65 -9.60 3.60
C LEU A 140 0.82 -10.87 4.43
N PHE A 141 0.26 -10.86 5.64
CA PHE A 141 0.27 -12.00 6.56
C PHE A 141 -1.17 -12.33 6.96
N PRO A 142 -1.57 -13.61 6.98
CA PRO A 142 -2.77 -14.03 7.68
C PRO A 142 -2.67 -13.61 9.16
N GLY A 143 -3.83 -13.44 9.79
CA GLY A 143 -3.92 -13.13 11.21
C GLY A 143 -3.55 -14.34 12.05
N GLU A 144 -2.99 -14.08 13.23
CA GLU A 144 -2.65 -15.10 14.23
C GLU A 144 -3.88 -15.76 14.85
#